data_AF-A0A4P9X3D2-F1
#
_entry.id   AF-A0A4P9X3D2-F1
#
_cell.length_a   1.000
_cell.length_b   1.000
_cell.length_c   1.000
_cell.angle_alpha   90.00
_cell.angle_beta   90.00
_cell.angle_gamma   90.00
#
_symmetry.space_group_name_H-M   'P 1'
#
loop_
_entity.id
_entity.type
_entity.pdbx_description
1 polymer ?
#
loop_
_entity_poly.entity_id
_entity_poly.type
_entity_poly.pdbx_seq_one_letter_code
_entity_poly.pdbx_strand_id
1 'polypeptide(L)' 'GKVHGSLARAGKVKGQTPKVEKAEKPKMKTGRARRRELYIRRYVNHIPIGNKAQHAA' A
#
# COMPACT_ATOMS: atom_id res chain seq x y z
N GLY A 1 -32.76 23.93 -7.56
CA GLY A 1 -31.28 23.94 -7.46
C GLY A 1 -30.68 23.84 -8.86
N LYS A 2 -29.50 24.43 -9.11
CA LYS A 2 -28.89 24.46 -10.45
C LYS A 2 -28.49 23.05 -10.89
N VAL A 3 -29.24 22.50 -11.84
CA VAL A 3 -29.13 21.10 -12.31
C VAL A 3 -27.89 20.90 -13.19
N HIS A 4 -27.33 21.98 -13.74
CA HIS A 4 -26.25 21.92 -14.73
C HIS A 4 -25.03 22.73 -14.27
N GLY A 5 -23.88 22.05 -14.26
CA GLY A 5 -22.56 22.62 -14.00
C GLY A 5 -21.61 22.40 -15.17
N SER A 6 -20.37 22.89 -15.02
CA SER A 6 -19.31 22.72 -16.01
C SER A 6 -18.69 21.32 -15.94
N LEU A 7 -18.62 20.64 -17.09
CA LEU A 7 -17.93 19.36 -17.26
C LEU A 7 -16.43 19.52 -17.53
N ALA A 8 -15.92 20.74 -17.68
CA ALA A 8 -14.56 21.02 -18.13
C ALA A 8 -13.45 20.51 -17.20
N ARG A 9 -13.79 20.19 -15.94
CA ARG A 9 -12.84 19.68 -14.95
C ARG A 9 -12.83 18.15 -14.82
N ALA A 10 -13.69 17.45 -15.57
CA ALA A 10 -13.76 16.00 -15.50
C ALA A 10 -12.41 15.40 -15.93
N GLY A 11 -11.82 14.55 -15.07
CA GLY A 11 -10.57 13.85 -15.38
C GLY A 11 -9.27 14.68 -15.32
N LYS A 12 -9.32 15.99 -15.04
CA LYS A 12 -8.13 16.88 -15.01
C LYS A 12 -6.95 16.27 -14.22
N VAL A 13 -7.22 15.80 -13.01
CA VAL A 13 -6.16 15.30 -12.10
C VAL A 13 -5.57 13.99 -12.61
N LYS A 14 -6.41 13.07 -13.11
CA LYS A 14 -5.96 11.76 -13.62
C LYS A 14 -5.11 11.90 -14.91
N GLY A 15 -5.37 12.92 -15.73
CA GLY A 15 -4.57 13.22 -16.92
C GLY A 15 -3.27 13.98 -16.61
N GLN A 16 -3.26 14.77 -15.54
CA GLN A 16 -2.06 15.50 -15.10
C GLN A 16 -1.02 14.58 -14.44
N THR A 17 -1.45 13.51 -13.76
CA THR A 17 -0.52 12.60 -13.07
C THR A 17 0.32 11.79 -14.06
N PRO A 18 1.67 11.77 -13.92
CA PRO A 18 2.50 10.94 -14.78
C PRO A 18 2.14 9.46 -14.60
N LYS A 19 2.13 8.72 -15.70
CA LYS A 19 1.84 7.29 -15.67
C LYS A 19 3.06 6.53 -15.14
N VAL A 20 2.91 5.91 -13.96
CA VAL A 20 3.93 5.03 -13.39
C VAL A 20 3.52 3.58 -13.60
N GLU A 21 4.40 2.79 -14.22
CA GLU A 21 4.21 1.35 -14.41
C GLU A 21 4.43 0.58 -13.10
N LYS A 22 3.81 -0.59 -13.00
CA LYS A 22 3.98 -1.45 -11.82
C LYS A 22 5.35 -2.10 -11.90
N ALA A 23 6.17 -1.92 -10.88
CA ALA A 23 7.39 -2.69 -10.71
C ALA A 23 7.08 -4.19 -10.57
N GLU A 24 7.96 -5.03 -11.12
CA GLU A 24 7.91 -6.47 -10.92
C GLU A 24 8.20 -6.80 -9.46
N LYS A 25 7.30 -7.57 -8.83
CA LYS A 25 7.42 -7.97 -7.42
C LYS A 25 7.29 -9.49 -7.33
N PRO A 26 8.01 -10.14 -6.40
CA PRO A 26 7.87 -11.56 -6.20
C PRO A 26 6.43 -11.90 -5.82
N LYS A 27 5.96 -13.05 -6.30
CA LYS A 27 4.59 -13.52 -6.04
C LYS A 27 4.37 -13.65 -4.54
N MET A 28 3.37 -12.93 -4.03
CA MET A 28 2.99 -13.05 -2.63
C MET A 28 2.43 -14.44 -2.34
N LYS A 29 2.78 -14.99 -1.17
CA LYS A 29 2.16 -16.23 -0.67
C LYS A 29 0.65 -16.02 -0.48
N THR A 30 -0.13 -17.05 -0.76
CA THR A 30 -1.59 -17.05 -0.61
C THR A 30 -2.05 -18.10 0.41
N GLY A 31 -3.30 -18.00 0.87
CA GLY A 31 -3.94 -18.98 1.77
C GLY A 31 -3.21 -19.20 3.10
N ARG A 32 -2.99 -20.47 3.46
CA ARG A 32 -2.37 -20.88 4.72
C ARG A 32 -0.95 -20.36 4.87
N ALA A 33 -0.17 -20.34 3.78
CA ALA A 33 1.20 -19.85 3.80
C ALA A 33 1.27 -18.36 4.19
N ARG A 34 0.34 -17.54 3.67
CA ARG A 34 0.21 -16.12 4.06
C ARG A 34 -0.18 -15.96 5.52
N ARG A 35 -1.11 -16.77 6.03
CA ARG A 35 -1.51 -16.71 7.45
C ARG A 35 -0.35 -17.07 8.38
N ARG A 36 0.46 -18.09 8.04
CA ARG A 36 1.67 -18.46 8.78
C ARG A 36 2.67 -17.30 8.83
N GLU A 37 2.93 -16.68 7.67
CA GLU A 37 3.84 -15.53 7.57
C GLU A 37 3.35 -14.33 8.40
N LEU A 38 2.05 -14.01 8.33
CA LEU A 38 1.46 -12.91 9.11
C LEU A 38 1.55 -13.17 10.62
N TYR A 39 1.32 -14.40 11.07
CA TYR A 39 1.45 -14.78 12.48
C TYR A 39 2.89 -14.61 12.96
N ILE A 40 3.86 -15.16 12.22
CA ILE A 40 5.29 -15.04 12.55
C ILE A 40 5.68 -13.56 12.63
N ARG A 41 5.28 -12.75 11.64
CA ARG A 41 5.63 -11.32 11.60
C ARG A 41 5.00 -10.50 12.72
N ARG A 42 3.75 -10.81 13.10
CA ARG A 42 2.99 -9.98 14.07
C ARG A 42 3.22 -10.38 15.52
N TYR A 43 3.45 -11.66 15.80
CA TYR A 43 3.43 -12.19 17.16
C TYR A 43 4.72 -12.89 17.56
N VAL A 44 5.39 -13.59 16.64
CA VAL A 44 6.63 -14.33 16.98
C VAL A 44 7.85 -13.42 16.91
N ASN A 45 7.97 -12.66 15.83
CA ASN A 45 9.11 -11.77 15.57
C ASN A 45 8.80 -10.31 15.93
N HIS A 46 7.88 -10.07 16.87
CA HIS A 46 7.47 -8.72 17.25
C HIS A 46 8.53 -8.05 18.12
N ILE A 47 9.10 -6.94 17.63
CA ILE A 47 9.91 -6.03 18.43
C ILE A 47 8.96 -5.05 19.13
N PRO A 48 8.91 -5.00 20.48
CA PRO A 48 8.12 -4.00 21.18
C PRO A 48 8.56 -2.60 20.75
N ILE A 49 7.59 -1.76 20.43
CA ILE A 49 7.75 -0.45 19.79
C ILE A 49 8.67 0.51 20.59
N GLY A 50 8.99 0.19 21.85
CA GLY A 50 9.98 0.91 22.68
C GLY A 50 11.44 0.69 22.30
N ASN A 51 11.79 -0.33 21.52
CA ASN A 51 13.18 -0.65 21.13
C ASN A 51 13.45 -0.40 19.62
N LYS A 52 12.82 0.62 19.03
CA LYS A 52 13.03 0.97 17.60
C LYS A 52 14.39 1.60 17.30
N ALA A 53 15.23 1.85 18.30
CA ALA A 53 16.49 2.56 18.12
C ALA A 53 17.70 1.69 17.72
N GLN A 54 17.60 0.35 17.68
CA GLN A 54 18.80 -0.51 17.53
C GLN A 54 18.91 -1.34 16.24
N HIS A 55 18.02 -1.20 15.26
CA HIS A 55 18.17 -1.90 13.97
C HIS A 55 17.94 -0.98 12.77
N ALA A 56 18.64 0.16 12.77
CA ALA A 56 19.02 0.87 11.56
C ALA A 56 20.53 0.72 11.38
N ALA A 57 20.95 -0.46 10.93
CA ALA A 57 22.26 -0.74 10.36
C ALA A 57 22.05 -1.63 9.14
#